data_AF-A0A938T1D4-F1
#
_entry.id   AF-A0A938T1D4-F1
#
_cell.length_a   1.000
_cell.length_b   1.000
_cell.length_c   1.000
_cell.angle_alpha   90.00
_cell.angle_beta   90.00
_cell.angle_gamma   90.00
#
_symmetry.space_group_name_H-M   'P 1'
#
loop_
_entity.id
_entity.type
_entity.pdbx_description
1 polymer ?
#
loop_
_entity_poly.entity_id
_entity_poly.type
_entity_poly.pdbx_seq_one_letter_code
_entity_poly.pdbx_strand_id
1 'polypeptide(L)'
;MEILIDAHTLERAEERGTNKDEIEDVIRTGSAITAKYGRIGKAKVYDFKQTRHNKYYEQKRVEVFYTIEEDKIVTVTVYVFYGRWEE
;
A
#
# COMPACT_ATOMS: atom_id res chain seq x y z
N MET A 1 -6.50 -17.12 4.44
CA MET A 1 -6.63 -15.65 4.46
C MET A 1 -7.03 -15.06 3.13
N GLU A 2 -8.32 -14.73 3.05
CA GLU A 2 -8.92 -13.89 2.02
C GLU A 2 -8.58 -12.41 2.30
N ILE A 3 -8.37 -11.60 1.26
CA ILE A 3 -8.09 -10.16 1.40
C ILE A 3 -9.35 -9.39 0.98
N LEU A 4 -9.97 -8.70 1.93
CA LEU A 4 -11.11 -7.82 1.73
C LEU A 4 -10.62 -6.38 1.62
N ILE A 5 -10.67 -5.84 0.40
CA ILE A 5 -10.33 -4.45 0.11
C ILE A 5 -11.63 -3.66 0.08
N ASP A 6 -11.82 -2.79 1.07
CA ASP A 6 -13.00 -1.93 1.14
C ASP A 6 -13.06 -0.99 -0.08
N ALA A 7 -14.27 -0.75 -0.60
CA ALA A 7 -14.47 0.11 -1.77
C ALA A 7 -13.92 1.53 -1.56
N HIS A 8 -14.02 2.07 -0.34
CA HIS A 8 -13.42 3.35 0.00
C HIS A 8 -11.89 3.32 -0.05
N THR A 9 -11.28 2.20 0.37
CA THR A 9 -9.83 2.02 0.28
C THR A 9 -9.39 1.95 -1.18
N LEU A 10 -10.18 1.30 -2.05
CA LEU A 10 -9.88 1.20 -3.48
C LEU A 10 -9.99 2.55 -4.19
N GLU A 11 -11.02 3.35 -3.87
CA GLU A 11 -11.15 4.72 -4.40
C GLU A 11 -9.94 5.58 -4.00
N ARG A 12 -9.56 5.54 -2.71
CA ARG A 12 -8.36 6.24 -2.21
C ARG A 12 -7.07 5.70 -2.83
N ALA A 13 -7.00 4.41 -3.14
CA ALA A 13 -5.84 3.79 -3.77
C ALA A 13 -5.59 4.39 -5.15
N GLU A 14 -6.65 4.47 -5.97
CA GLU A 14 -6.59 4.99 -7.33
C GLU A 14 -6.16 6.48 -7.34
N GLU A 15 -6.78 7.31 -6.49
CA GLU A 15 -6.39 8.72 -6.34
C GLU A 15 -4.91 8.88 -5.92
N ARG A 16 -4.41 7.95 -5.10
CA ARG A 16 -3.03 7.94 -4.61
C ARG A 16 -2.03 7.30 -5.57
N GLY A 17 -2.50 6.67 -6.65
CA GLY A 17 -1.70 6.03 -7.69
C GLY A 17 -1.17 4.64 -7.32
N THR A 18 -2.00 3.87 -6.61
CA THR A 18 -1.85 2.42 -6.41
C THR A 18 -3.14 1.70 -6.81
N ASN A 19 -3.10 0.39 -6.95
CA ASN A 19 -4.26 -0.42 -7.34
C ASN A 19 -4.42 -1.64 -6.42
N LYS A 20 -5.47 -2.42 -6.68
CA LYS A 20 -5.80 -3.64 -5.94
C LYS A 20 -4.65 -4.66 -5.93
N ASP A 21 -4.06 -4.93 -7.10
CA ASP A 21 -2.95 -5.88 -7.24
C ASP A 21 -1.74 -5.48 -6.39
N GLU A 22 -1.37 -4.21 -6.40
CA GLU A 22 -0.28 -3.69 -5.56
C GLU A 22 -0.60 -3.78 -4.07
N ILE A 23 -1.85 -3.54 -3.67
CA ILE A 23 -2.28 -3.72 -2.28
C ILE A 23 -2.13 -5.18 -1.84
N GLU A 24 -2.63 -6.12 -2.65
CA GLU A 24 -2.52 -7.55 -2.37
C GLU A 24 -1.06 -8.01 -2.34
N ASP A 25 -0.22 -7.50 -3.24
CA ASP A 25 1.20 -7.76 -3.29
C ASP A 25 1.94 -7.23 -2.04
N VAL A 26 1.68 -5.99 -1.61
CA VAL A 26 2.24 -5.44 -0.35
C VAL A 26 1.85 -6.32 0.84
N ILE A 27 0.59 -6.73 0.93
CA ILE A 27 0.12 -7.58 2.04
C ILE A 27 0.84 -8.92 2.05
N ARG A 28 1.11 -9.51 0.88
CA ARG A 28 1.74 -10.83 0.76
C ARG A 28 3.26 -10.78 0.92
N THR A 29 3.92 -9.88 0.21
CA THR A 29 5.39 -9.87 0.04
C THR A 29 6.08 -8.65 0.64
N GLY A 30 5.32 -7.63 1.04
CA GLY A 30 5.87 -6.42 1.64
C GLY A 30 6.50 -6.66 3.01
N SER A 31 7.39 -5.74 3.39
CA SER A 31 8.06 -5.72 4.69
C SER A 31 7.15 -5.14 5.76
N ALA A 32 7.18 -5.73 6.97
CA ALA A 32 6.42 -5.22 8.10
C ALA A 32 6.92 -3.83 8.50
N ILE A 33 5.99 -2.91 8.75
CA ILE A 33 6.26 -1.56 9.25
C ILE A 33 5.50 -1.32 10.55
N THR A 34 6.01 -0.41 11.37
CA THR A 34 5.35 -0.03 12.62
C THR A 34 4.00 0.61 12.31
N ALA A 35 2.95 0.04 12.90
CA ALA A 35 1.60 0.57 12.83
C ALA A 35 1.10 0.96 14.22
N LYS A 36 0.17 1.92 14.27
CA LYS A 36 -0.44 2.39 15.52
C LYS A 36 -1.76 1.66 15.78
N TYR A 37 -2.18 1.66 17.05
CA TYR A 37 -3.51 1.18 17.49
C TYR A 37 -3.80 -0.29 17.18
N GLY A 38 -2.80 -1.17 17.30
CA GLY A 38 -2.98 -2.62 17.11
C GLY A 38 -3.19 -3.05 15.66
N ARG A 39 -2.98 -2.16 14.70
CA ARG A 39 -3.04 -2.48 13.26
C ARG A 39 -1.76 -3.15 12.81
N ILE A 40 -1.82 -3.80 11.65
CA ILE A 40 -0.65 -4.34 10.96
C ILE A 40 -0.37 -3.42 9.77
N GLY A 41 0.89 -3.05 9.60
CA GLY A 41 1.35 -2.28 8.46
C GLY A 41 2.35 -3.09 7.65
N LYS A 42 2.22 -3.08 6.33
CA LYS A 42 3.26 -3.55 5.41
C LYS A 42 3.57 -2.49 4.37
N ALA A 43 4.82 -2.47 3.92
CA ALA A 43 5.28 -1.59 2.87
C ALA A 43 6.08 -2.33 1.81
N LYS A 44 5.97 -1.89 0.57
CA LYS A 44 6.82 -2.32 -0.53
C LYS A 44 7.17 -1.15 -1.43
N VAL A 45 8.41 -1.14 -1.90
CA VAL A 45 8.92 -0.17 -2.86
C VAL A 45 8.82 -0.78 -4.25
N TYR A 46 8.37 0.02 -5.21
CA TYR A 46 8.21 -0.34 -6.61
C TYR A 46 8.99 0.63 -7.48
N ASP A 47 9.60 0.13 -8.55
CA ASP A 47 10.00 0.95 -9.67
C ASP A 47 8.76 1.61 -10.28
N PHE A 48 8.73 2.94 -10.25
CA PHE A 48 7.64 3.73 -10.82
C PHE A 48 8.04 4.36 -12.15
N LYS A 49 9.25 4.95 -12.20
CA LYS A 49 9.90 5.54 -13.39
C LYS A 49 8.96 6.38 -14.27
N GLN A 50 8.07 7.15 -13.64
CA GLN A 50 7.00 7.90 -14.30
C GLN A 50 6.89 9.32 -13.74
N THR A 51 6.26 10.21 -14.51
CA THR A 51 6.00 11.60 -14.12
C THR A 51 4.63 11.73 -13.46
N ARG A 52 4.57 12.32 -12.27
CA ARG A 52 3.34 12.66 -11.55
C ARG A 52 3.38 14.12 -11.11
N HIS A 53 2.32 14.88 -11.39
CA HIS A 53 2.25 16.32 -11.13
C HIS A 53 3.49 17.09 -11.63
N ASN A 54 3.89 16.86 -12.89
CA ASN A 54 5.03 17.50 -13.53
C ASN A 54 6.42 17.19 -12.91
N LYS A 55 6.52 16.19 -12.03
CA LYS A 55 7.78 15.71 -11.44
C LYS A 55 8.01 14.23 -11.71
N TYR A 56 9.22 13.89 -12.13
CA TYR A 56 9.64 12.50 -12.34
C TYR A 56 9.98 11.83 -11.00
N TYR A 57 9.53 10.58 -10.83
CA TYR A 57 9.85 9.76 -9.68
C TYR A 57 10.36 8.39 -10.14
N GLU A 58 11.53 8.01 -9.64
CA GLU A 58 12.13 6.70 -9.92
C GLU A 58 11.34 5.59 -9.25
N GLN A 59 10.96 5.79 -7.99
CA GLN A 59 10.27 4.79 -7.19
C GLN A 59 8.99 5.36 -6.57
N LYS A 60 8.12 4.43 -6.20
CA LYS A 60 7.03 4.70 -5.27
C LYS A 60 7.05 3.66 -4.16
N ARG A 61 6.61 4.05 -2.97
CA ARG A 61 6.41 3.15 -1.85
C ARG A 61 4.93 3.09 -1.53
N VAL A 62 4.38 1.89 -1.54
CA VAL A 62 3.00 1.62 -1.14
C VAL A 62 3.02 1.05 0.27
N GLU A 63 2.24 1.66 1.16
CA GLU A 63 2.07 1.21 2.53
C GLU A 63 0.61 0.84 2.75
N VAL A 64 0.35 -0.40 3.16
CA VAL A 64 -0.99 -0.91 3.43
C VAL A 64 -1.12 -1.19 4.91
N PHE A 65 -2.16 -0.60 5.50
CA PHE A 65 -2.55 -0.86 6.88
C PHE A 65 -3.83 -1.67 6.89
N TYR A 66 -3.83 -2.77 7.64
CA TYR A 66 -4.93 -3.71 7.70
C TYR A 66 -5.09 -4.31 9.10
N THR A 67 -6.24 -4.95 9.31
CA THR A 67 -6.52 -5.79 10.47
C THR A 67 -6.80 -7.22 10.03
N ILE A 68 -6.70 -8.18 10.96
CA ILE A 68 -7.08 -9.57 10.73
C ILE A 68 -8.34 -9.84 11.56
N GLU A 69 -9.45 -10.13 10.90
CA GLU A 69 -10.74 -10.45 11.51
C GLU A 69 -11.22 -11.81 10.98
N GLU A 70 -11.46 -12.78 11.86
CA GLU A 70 -12.00 -14.11 11.47
C GLU A 70 -11.24 -14.79 10.30
N ASP A 71 -9.90 -14.77 10.32
CA ASP A 71 -9.00 -15.25 9.23
C ASP A 71 -9.09 -14.46 7.91
N LYS A 72 -9.67 -13.26 7.93
CA LYS A 72 -9.71 -12.34 6.78
C LYS A 72 -8.85 -11.13 7.03
N ILE A 73 -8.16 -10.69 5.99
CA ILE A 73 -7.39 -9.45 6.02
C ILE A 73 -8.31 -8.32 5.54
N VAL A 74 -8.62 -7.36 6.41
CA VAL A 74 -9.47 -6.21 6.09
C VAL A 74 -8.61 -4.97 5.98
N THR A 75 -8.55 -4.35 4.79
CA THR A 75 -7.76 -3.14 4.58
C THR A 75 -8.41 -1.94 5.23
N VAL A 76 -7.63 -1.17 5.99
CA VAL A 76 -8.08 0.05 6.66
C VAL A 76 -7.72 1.29 5.84
N THR A 77 -6.47 1.36 5.37
CA THR A 77 -6.00 2.50 4.57
C THR A 77 -4.75 2.13 3.79
N VAL A 78 -4.50 2.85 2.69
CA VAL A 78 -3.32 2.71 1.85
C VAL A 78 -2.66 4.06 1.62
N TYR A 79 -1.36 4.17 1.85
CA TYR A 79 -0.58 5.37 1.52
C TYR A 79 0.38 5.08 0.37
N VAL A 80 0.57 6.08 -0.49
CA VAL A 80 1.52 6.02 -1.59
C VAL A 80 2.44 7.21 -1.49
N PHE A 81 3.72 6.93 -1.41
CA PHE A 81 4.78 7.93 -1.39
C PHE A 81 5.57 7.83 -2.68
N TYR A 82 6.04 8.96 -3.19
CA TYR A 82 6.82 9.04 -4.41
C TYR A 82 8.18 9.63 -4.11
N GLY A 83 9.25 8.98 -4.55
CA GLY A 83 10.61 9.36 -4.16
C GLY A 83 11.64 8.32 -4.55
N ARG A 84 12.73 8.28 -3.78
CA ARG A 84 13.77 7.26 -3.84
C ARG A 84 13.96 6.70 -2.43
N TRP A 85 13.93 5.39 -2.29
CA TRP A 85 14.26 4.64 -1.09
C TRP A 85 15.59 3.96 -1.36
N GLU A 86 16.61 4.40 -0.63
CA GLU A 86 17.92 3.74 -0.60
C GLU A 86 17.79 2.51 0.31
N GLU A 87 18.28 1.35 -0.15
CA GLU A 87 18.33 0.10 0.61
C GLU A 87 19.37 0.14 1.74
#